data_AF-A0A4U9HS02-F1
#
_entry.id   AF-A0A4U9HS02-F1
#
_cell.length_a   1.000
_cell.length_b   1.000
_cell.length_c   1.000
_cell.angle_alpha   90.00
_cell.angle_beta   90.00
_cell.angle_gamma   90.00
#
_symmetry.space_group_name_H-M   'P 1'
#
loop_
_entity.id
_entity.type
_entity.pdbx_description
1 polymer ?
#
loop_
_entity_poly.entity_id
_entity_poly.type
_entity_poly.pdbx_seq_one_letter_code
_entity_poly.pdbx_strand_id
1 'polypeptide(L)'
;MHHDMMFKDLNLTDAQKTQIRDIMKSQRDQMKRPSVEERRAMHDIIASDSFDKAKAQAQVDKMAEQNKARMLAHMETQNKIYNILTPEQKKQFDANFEKRLTERAGPEGKMTPPAE
;
A
#
# COMPACT_ATOMS: atom_id res chain seq x y z
N MET A 1 6.76 -1.70 -3.96
CA MET A 1 5.65 -2.16 -4.83
C MET A 1 4.97 -3.32 -4.14
N HIS A 2 4.10 -3.06 -3.16
CA HIS A 2 3.38 -4.11 -2.43
C HIS A 2 2.02 -4.46 -3.05
N HIS A 3 1.61 -3.77 -4.13
CA HIS A 3 0.31 -3.95 -4.78
C HIS A 3 0.16 -5.33 -5.44
N ASP A 4 1.26 -5.94 -5.91
CA ASP A 4 1.23 -7.28 -6.51
C ASP A 4 0.81 -8.37 -5.53
N MET A 5 0.90 -8.14 -4.22
CA MET A 5 0.68 -9.18 -3.22
C MET A 5 -0.78 -9.62 -3.12
N MET A 6 -1.76 -8.77 -3.45
CA MET A 6 -3.18 -9.11 -3.30
C MET A 6 -3.71 -10.01 -4.42
N PHE A 7 -3.23 -9.80 -5.64
CA PHE A 7 -3.56 -10.60 -6.83
C PHE A 7 -2.54 -11.71 -7.10
N LYS A 8 -1.52 -11.81 -6.24
CA LYS A 8 -0.55 -12.90 -6.24
C LYS A 8 -1.29 -14.23 -6.08
N ASP A 9 -0.81 -15.25 -6.77
CA ASP A 9 -1.32 -16.63 -6.71
C ASP A 9 -2.71 -16.85 -7.34
N LEU A 10 -3.24 -15.86 -8.06
CA LEU A 10 -4.34 -16.06 -9.00
C LEU A 10 -3.81 -16.65 -10.31
N ASN A 11 -4.52 -17.63 -10.86
CA ASN A 11 -4.23 -18.21 -12.18
C ASN A 11 -4.64 -17.25 -13.31
N LEU A 12 -3.91 -16.15 -13.45
CA LEU A 12 -4.14 -15.11 -14.46
C LEU A 12 -3.69 -15.57 -15.84
N THR A 13 -4.48 -15.27 -16.87
CA THR A 13 -4.05 -15.44 -18.27
C THR A 13 -3.00 -14.40 -18.64
N ASP A 14 -2.23 -14.65 -19.69
CA ASP A 14 -1.20 -13.70 -20.13
C ASP A 14 -1.78 -12.38 -20.64
N ALA A 15 -3.00 -12.42 -21.20
CA ALA A 15 -3.76 -11.23 -21.55
C ALA A 15 -4.11 -10.40 -20.30
N GLN A 16 -4.62 -11.05 -19.23
CA GLN A 16 -4.95 -10.37 -17.96
C GLN A 16 -3.69 -9.78 -17.31
N LYS A 17 -2.56 -10.52 -17.28
CA LYS A 17 -1.29 -10.01 -16.75
C LYS A 17 -0.82 -8.76 -17.49
N THR A 18 -0.99 -8.73 -18.81
CA THR A 18 -0.63 -7.56 -19.63
C THR A 18 -1.49 -6.36 -19.27
N GLN A 19 -2.82 -6.53 -19.22
CA GLN A 19 -3.74 -5.46 -18.81
C GLN A 19 -3.44 -4.93 -17.40
N ILE A 20 -3.14 -5.82 -16.45
CA ILE A 20 -2.77 -5.44 -15.09
C ILE A 20 -1.48 -4.61 -15.08
N ARG A 21 -0.46 -5.04 -15.83
CA ARG A 21 0.80 -4.28 -15.95
C ARG A 21 0.56 -2.88 -16.51
N ASP A 22 -0.30 -2.75 -17.51
CA ASP A 22 -0.63 -1.45 -18.12
C ASP A 22 -1.37 -0.54 -17.14
N ILE A 23 -2.35 -1.07 -16.39
CA ILE A 23 -3.06 -0.35 -15.33
C ILE A 23 -2.09 0.14 -14.26
N MET A 24 -1.19 -0.74 -13.77
CA MET A 24 -0.20 -0.38 -12.75
C MET A 24 0.80 0.66 -13.25
N LYS A 25 1.21 0.59 -14.53
CA LYS A 25 2.09 1.58 -15.14
C LYS A 25 1.41 2.95 -15.20
N SER A 26 0.16 3.02 -15.66
CA SER A 26 -0.62 4.26 -15.70
C SER A 26 -0.78 4.88 -14.30
N GLN A 27 -1.07 4.07 -13.28
CA GLN A 27 -1.18 4.56 -11.90
C GLN A 27 0.17 5.13 -11.41
N ARG A 28 1.28 4.44 -11.70
CA ARG A 28 2.62 4.86 -11.30
C ARG A 28 3.00 6.21 -11.93
N ASP A 29 2.61 6.45 -13.17
CA ASP A 29 2.88 7.71 -13.87
C ASP A 29 2.05 8.88 -13.29
N GLN A 30 0.84 8.60 -12.79
CA GLN A 30 -0.02 9.59 -12.14
C GLN A 30 0.37 9.88 -10.68
N MET A 31 1.06 8.95 -10.01
CA MET A 31 1.47 9.13 -8.62
C MET A 31 2.71 10.02 -8.49
N LYS A 32 2.49 11.24 -8.01
CA LYS A 32 3.59 12.12 -7.58
C LYS A 32 4.33 11.47 -6.41
N ARG A 33 5.65 11.31 -6.54
CA ARG A 33 6.54 10.87 -5.45
C ARG A 33 6.82 12.05 -4.50
N PRO A 34 7.17 11.82 -3.22
CA PRO A 34 7.62 12.89 -2.35
C PRO A 34 8.87 13.54 -2.95
N SER A 35 8.94 14.86 -2.88
CA SER A 35 10.08 15.66 -3.34
C SER A 35 11.34 15.32 -2.56
N VAL A 36 12.51 15.71 -3.09
CA VAL A 36 13.79 15.50 -2.37
C VAL A 36 13.79 16.26 -1.05
N GLU A 37 13.23 17.47 -1.02
CA GLU A 37 13.11 18.29 0.19
C GLU A 37 12.21 17.64 1.24
N GLU A 38 11.07 17.08 0.84
CA GLU A 38 10.17 16.38 1.76
C GLU A 38 10.86 15.15 2.37
N ARG A 39 11.68 14.44 1.59
CA ARG A 39 12.46 13.31 2.12
C ARG A 39 13.56 13.75 3.07
N ARG A 40 14.22 14.88 2.80
CA ARG A 40 15.22 15.47 3.71
C ARG A 40 14.57 15.90 5.01
N ALA A 41 13.47 16.64 4.96
CA ALA A 41 12.72 17.07 6.15
C ALA A 41 12.31 15.88 7.03
N MET A 42 11.81 14.79 6.43
CA MET A 42 11.51 13.55 7.17
C MET A 42 12.77 12.92 7.79
N HIS A 43 13.87 12.86 7.05
CA HIS A 43 15.14 12.33 7.55
C HIS A 43 15.69 13.17 8.72
N ASP A 44 15.64 14.50 8.61
CA ASP A 44 16.15 15.41 9.63
C ASP A 44 15.38 15.30 10.95
N ILE A 45 14.07 15.04 10.89
CA ILE A 45 13.25 14.76 12.07
C ILE A 45 13.67 13.43 12.74
N ILE A 46 13.99 12.41 11.94
CA ILE A 46 14.38 11.07 12.45
C ILE A 46 15.82 11.06 12.98
N ALA A 47 16.72 11.78 12.34
CA ALA A 47 18.15 11.82 12.67
C ALA A 47 18.51 12.82 13.78
N SER A 48 17.52 13.50 14.38
CA SER A 48 17.71 14.45 15.47
C SER A 48 18.00 13.75 16.81
N ASP A 49 18.86 14.33 17.63
CA ASP A 49 19.20 13.83 18.98
C ASP A 49 17.98 13.78 19.92
N SER A 50 16.96 14.59 19.65
CA SER A 50 15.67 14.57 20.35
C SER A 50 14.49 14.67 19.37
N PHE A 51 13.40 13.99 19.69
CA PHE A 51 12.21 13.95 18.84
C PHE A 51 11.34 15.18 19.02
N ASP A 52 11.29 16.04 18.01
CA ASP A 52 10.39 17.19 17.94
C ASP A 52 9.03 16.76 17.36
N LYS A 53 8.09 16.43 18.25
CA LYS A 53 6.73 16.01 17.89
C LYS A 53 6.00 17.07 17.05
N ALA A 54 6.22 18.36 17.31
CA ALA A 54 5.53 19.43 16.59
C ALA A 54 6.01 19.52 15.12
N LYS A 55 7.33 19.42 14.89
CA LYS A 55 7.89 19.34 13.53
C LYS A 55 7.43 18.08 12.79
N ALA A 56 7.39 16.94 13.49
CA ALA A 56 6.89 15.69 12.94
C ALA A 56 5.42 15.82 12.49
N GLN A 57 4.56 16.38 13.34
CA GLN A 57 3.15 16.56 13.01
C GLN A 57 2.95 17.50 11.81
N ALA A 58 3.65 18.64 11.78
CA ALA A 58 3.57 19.58 10.67
C ALA A 58 4.00 18.96 9.32
N GLN A 59 5.05 18.12 9.34
CA GLN A 59 5.50 17.41 8.16
C GLN A 59 4.50 16.33 7.71
N VAL A 60 3.86 15.62 8.65
CA VAL A 60 2.78 14.66 8.34
C VAL A 60 1.57 15.37 7.72
N ASP A 61 1.15 16.49 8.30
CA ASP A 61 -0.01 17.26 7.83
C ASP A 61 0.22 17.80 6.42
N LYS A 62 1.45 18.27 6.12
CA LYS A 62 1.84 18.68 4.76
C LYS A 62 1.68 17.57 3.73
N MET A 63 1.89 16.31 4.13
CA MET A 63 1.79 15.15 3.25
C MET A 63 0.40 14.52 3.22
N ALA A 64 -0.53 14.95 4.07
CA ALA A 64 -1.83 14.31 4.27
C ALA A 64 -2.66 14.26 2.98
N GLU A 65 -2.80 15.38 2.28
CA GLU A 65 -3.59 15.46 1.04
C GLU A 65 -3.01 14.59 -0.09
N GLN A 66 -1.68 14.59 -0.22
CA GLN A 66 -1.02 13.72 -1.20
C GLN A 66 -1.26 12.24 -0.86
N ASN A 67 -1.22 11.87 0.41
CA ASN A 67 -1.48 10.51 0.84
C ASN A 67 -2.95 10.10 0.63
N LYS A 68 -3.92 10.99 0.89
CA LYS A 68 -5.34 10.74 0.57
C LYS A 68 -5.53 10.47 -0.92
N ALA A 69 -4.97 11.33 -1.78
CA ALA A 69 -5.05 11.15 -3.23
C ALA A 69 -4.42 9.84 -3.69
N ARG A 70 -3.26 9.47 -3.13
CA ARG A 70 -2.62 8.17 -3.41
C ARG A 70 -3.48 6.99 -2.98
N MET A 71 -4.11 7.06 -1.81
CA MET A 71 -4.97 6.00 -1.28
C MET A 71 -6.20 5.80 -2.18
N LEU A 72 -6.85 6.89 -2.59
CA LEU A 72 -7.98 6.83 -3.53
C LEU A 72 -7.57 6.22 -4.87
N ALA A 73 -6.51 6.74 -5.50
CA ALA A 73 -6.00 6.21 -6.76
C ALA A 73 -5.61 4.73 -6.64
N HIS A 74 -5.14 4.30 -5.47
CA HIS A 74 -4.86 2.90 -5.19
C HIS A 74 -6.12 2.04 -5.21
N MET A 75 -7.15 2.44 -4.48
CA MET A 75 -8.43 1.72 -4.44
C MET A 75 -9.07 1.62 -5.83
N GLU A 76 -9.02 2.70 -6.61
CA GLU A 76 -9.50 2.70 -8.00
C GLU A 76 -8.74 1.71 -8.88
N THR A 77 -7.42 1.67 -8.75
CA THR A 77 -6.56 0.74 -9.50
C THR A 77 -6.89 -0.71 -9.14
N GLN A 78 -7.05 -1.00 -7.84
CA GLN A 78 -7.44 -2.32 -7.36
C GLN A 78 -8.79 -2.76 -7.92
N ASN A 79 -9.78 -1.85 -7.95
CA ASN A 79 -11.09 -2.15 -8.51
C ASN A 79 -11.02 -2.43 -10.02
N LYS A 80 -10.25 -1.65 -10.79
CA LYS A 80 -10.02 -1.90 -12.23
C LYS A 80 -9.44 -3.29 -12.48
N ILE A 81 -8.46 -3.70 -11.67
CA ILE A 81 -7.86 -5.04 -11.78
C ILE A 81 -8.86 -6.13 -11.39
N TYR A 82 -9.62 -5.94 -10.31
CA TYR A 82 -10.66 -6.89 -9.91
C TYR A 82 -11.67 -7.15 -11.03
N ASN A 83 -12.02 -6.12 -11.81
CA ASN A 83 -12.96 -6.25 -12.93
C ASN A 83 -12.39 -6.96 -14.16
N ILE A 84 -11.09 -7.20 -14.24
CA ILE A 84 -10.46 -8.03 -15.29
C ILE A 84 -10.60 -9.53 -14.97
N LEU A 85 -10.84 -9.88 -13.70
CA LEU A 85 -10.89 -11.26 -13.23
C LEU A 85 -12.19 -11.97 -13.67
N THR A 86 -12.08 -13.27 -13.93
CA THR A 86 -13.25 -14.15 -14.12
C THR A 86 -13.99 -14.37 -12.80
N PRO A 87 -15.25 -14.85 -12.81
CA PRO A 87 -15.98 -15.16 -11.59
C PRO A 87 -15.24 -16.12 -10.64
N GLU A 88 -14.58 -17.13 -11.19
CA GLU A 88 -13.81 -18.12 -10.43
C GLU A 88 -12.57 -17.50 -9.79
N GLN A 89 -11.87 -16.63 -10.52
CA GLN A 89 -10.72 -15.89 -10.00
C GLN A 89 -11.12 -14.89 -8.92
N LYS A 90 -12.29 -14.23 -9.04
CA LYS A 90 -12.84 -13.34 -8.00
C LYS A 90 -13.13 -14.11 -6.72
N LYS A 91 -13.74 -15.29 -6.81
CA LYS A 91 -13.96 -16.17 -5.66
C LYS A 91 -12.65 -16.57 -4.97
N GLN A 92 -11.62 -16.90 -5.74
CA GLN A 92 -10.30 -17.18 -5.20
C GLN A 92 -9.66 -15.94 -4.55
N PHE A 93 -9.82 -14.76 -5.16
CA PHE A 93 -9.33 -13.50 -4.62
C PHE A 93 -9.93 -13.19 -3.24
N ASP A 94 -11.25 -13.35 -3.10
CA ASP A 94 -11.96 -13.14 -1.83
C ASP A 94 -11.53 -14.15 -0.77
N ALA A 95 -11.37 -15.43 -1.14
CA ALA A 95 -10.85 -16.46 -0.23
C ALA A 95 -9.41 -16.17 0.23
N ASN A 96 -8.55 -15.72 -0.69
CA ASN A 96 -7.17 -15.31 -0.37
C ASN A 96 -7.15 -14.08 0.55
N PHE A 97 -8.11 -13.16 0.40
CA PHE A 97 -8.26 -12.02 1.30
C PHE A 97 -8.59 -12.47 2.73
N GLU A 98 -9.62 -13.29 2.91
CA GLU A 98 -10.00 -13.84 4.22
C GLU A 98 -8.86 -14.63 4.87
N LYS A 99 -8.19 -15.49 4.10
CA LYS A 99 -7.02 -16.24 4.56
C LYS A 99 -5.89 -15.31 5.04
N ARG A 100 -5.62 -14.22 4.32
CA ARG A 100 -4.58 -13.25 4.73
C ARG A 100 -4.97 -12.50 6.00
N LEU A 101 -6.25 -12.23 6.24
CA LEU A 101 -6.71 -11.64 7.50
C LEU A 101 -6.46 -12.58 8.68
N THR A 102 -6.75 -13.86 8.51
CA THR A 102 -6.59 -14.87 9.56
C THR A 102 -5.14 -15.29 9.80
N GLU A 103 -4.30 -15.38 8.76
CA GLU A 103 -2.87 -15.72 8.90
C GLU A 103 -1.99 -14.55 9.34
N ARG A 104 -2.39 -13.31 9.06
CA ARG A 104 -1.64 -12.10 9.47
C ARG A 104 -1.96 -11.67 10.90
N ALA A 105 -3.04 -12.19 11.48
CA ALA A 105 -3.11 -12.35 12.93
C ALA A 105 -2.02 -13.38 13.31
N GLY A 106 -0.80 -12.88 13.56
CA GLY A 106 0.30 -13.72 14.00
C GLY A 106 -0.08 -14.53 15.25
N PRO A 107 0.64 -15.62 15.56
CA PRO A 107 0.38 -16.41 16.77
C PRO A 107 0.38 -15.47 17.98
N GLU A 108 -0.59 -15.64 18.88
CA GLU A 108 -0.86 -14.84 20.10
C GLU A 108 0.32 -14.77 21.11
N GLY A 109 1.53 -14.39 20.70
CA GLY A 109 2.73 -14.62 21.53
C GLY A 109 3.94 -13.70 21.30
N LYS A 110 3.81 -12.61 20.54
CA LYS A 110 4.87 -11.57 20.47
C LYS A 110 4.31 -10.16 20.61
N MET A 111 3.45 -9.93 21.60
CA MET A 111 3.35 -8.60 22.19
C MET A 111 4.55 -8.46 23.12
N THR A 112 5.51 -7.60 22.75
CA THR A 112 6.51 -7.13 23.70
C THR A 112 5.78 -6.59 24.93
N PRO A 113 6.12 -7.01 26.16
CA PRO A 113 5.50 -6.41 27.34
C PRO A 113 5.80 -4.91 27.37
N PRO A 114 4.91 -4.09 27.95
CA PRO A 114 5.18 -2.67 28.16
C PRO A 114 6.47 -2.55 28.97
N ALA A 115 7.40 -1.71 28.49
CA ALA A 115 8.58 -1.35 29.26
C ALA A 115 8.13 -0.68 30.56
N GLU A 116 8.64 -1.19 31.70
CA GLU A 116 8.60 -0.51 33.00
C GLU A 116 9.35 0.83 32.96
#